data_AF-A0A3E1NH70-F1
#
_entry.id   AF-A0A3E1NH70-F1
#
_cell.length_a   1.000
_cell.length_b   1.000
_cell.length_c   1.000
_cell.angle_alpha   90.00
_cell.angle_beta   90.00
_cell.angle_gamma   90.00
#
_symmetry.space_group_name_H-M   'P 1'
#
loop_
_entity.id
_entity.type
_entity.pdbx_description
1 polymer ?
#
loop_
_entity_poly.entity_id
_entity_poly.type
_entity_poly.pdbx_seq_one_letter_code
_entity_poly.pdbx_strand_id
1 'polypeptide(L)'
;MKLSVLLCTILLLAAAAPVFAQSNAEDVDMVQSAFGKDKKALMSAYLQVPAKDSVAFWKLYDEYESKRKELGKKRISLLQDYAAQYNNLSSQEATKLAESSFSNDGDYTSLYKSYFKKFSGVLGGVNAAKMFQLEVYLQTRTRLAIMENIPFIGELNSQQKAPNQ
;
A
#
# COMPACT_ATOMS: atom_id res chain seq x y z
N MET A 1 39.96 -33.70 -19.21
CA MET A 1 40.08 -32.36 -18.57
C MET A 1 39.44 -31.21 -19.34
N LYS A 2 39.32 -31.22 -20.69
CA LYS A 2 38.75 -30.08 -21.44
C LYS A 2 37.22 -30.07 -21.59
N LEU A 3 36.54 -31.21 -21.39
CA LEU A 3 35.08 -31.31 -21.52
C LEU A 3 34.35 -31.00 -20.20
N SER A 4 34.94 -31.36 -19.06
CA SER A 4 34.40 -31.11 -17.72
C SER A 4 34.44 -29.64 -17.32
N VAL A 5 35.41 -28.88 -17.84
CA VAL A 5 35.51 -27.42 -17.60
C VAL A 5 34.45 -26.67 -18.40
N LEU A 6 34.09 -27.15 -19.60
CA LEU A 6 33.09 -26.51 -20.44
C LEU A 6 31.67 -26.60 -19.86
N LEU A 7 31.35 -27.71 -19.19
CA LEU A 7 30.04 -27.95 -18.56
C LEU A 7 29.81 -27.08 -17.31
N CYS A 8 30.87 -26.73 -16.58
CA CYS A 8 30.78 -25.82 -15.42
C CYS A 8 30.59 -24.35 -15.82
N THR A 9 31.05 -23.93 -17.00
CA THR A 9 30.86 -22.55 -17.49
C THR A 9 29.44 -22.25 -17.98
N ILE A 10 28.69 -23.26 -18.45
CA ILE A 10 27.33 -23.04 -18.96
C ILE A 10 26.30 -22.99 -17.82
N LEU A 11 26.60 -23.57 -16.66
CA LEU A 11 25.71 -23.51 -15.49
C LEU A 11 25.72 -22.14 -14.78
N LEU A 12 26.71 -21.27 -15.05
CA LEU A 12 26.83 -19.97 -14.39
C LEU A 12 26.00 -18.85 -15.07
N LEU A 13 25.43 -19.08 -16.25
CA LEU A 13 24.65 -18.05 -16.97
C LEU A 13 23.13 -18.10 -16.71
N ALA A 14 22.64 -19.06 -15.93
CA ALA A 14 21.19 -19.23 -15.69
C ALA A 14 20.65 -18.55 -14.42
N ALA A 15 21.48 -17.81 -13.65
CA ALA A 15 21.09 -17.24 -12.36
C ALA A 15 20.74 -15.73 -12.40
N ALA A 16 20.56 -15.13 -13.57
CA ALA A 16 20.04 -13.78 -13.72
C ALA A 16 18.55 -13.79 -14.09
N ALA A 17 17.75 -14.63 -13.43
CA ALA A 17 16.34 -14.29 -13.32
C ALA A 17 16.27 -13.03 -12.44
N PRO A 18 15.53 -11.97 -12.81
CA PRO A 18 15.20 -10.94 -11.84
C PRO A 18 14.45 -11.67 -10.72
N VAL A 19 15.13 -11.86 -9.60
CA VAL A 19 14.47 -12.09 -8.33
C VAL A 19 13.74 -10.78 -8.08
N PHE A 20 12.52 -10.67 -8.62
CA PHE A 20 11.55 -9.78 -8.03
C PHE A 20 11.47 -10.26 -6.59
N ALA A 21 12.13 -9.54 -5.69
CA ALA A 21 11.83 -9.64 -4.28
C ALA A 21 10.32 -9.45 -4.24
N GLN A 22 9.57 -10.54 -4.05
CA GLN A 22 8.13 -10.47 -3.85
C GLN A 22 7.98 -9.49 -2.70
N SER A 23 7.53 -8.27 -3.00
CA SER A 23 7.33 -7.27 -1.98
C SER A 23 6.12 -7.74 -1.20
N ASN A 24 6.35 -8.61 -0.22
CA ASN A 24 5.47 -8.76 0.92
C ASN A 24 5.51 -7.50 1.79
N ALA A 25 5.97 -6.35 1.25
CA ALA A 25 5.86 -5.06 1.87
C ALA A 25 4.37 -4.80 2.06
N GLU A 26 3.90 -5.05 3.27
CA GLU A 26 2.58 -4.62 3.67
C GLU A 26 2.64 -3.09 3.82
N ASP A 27 1.50 -2.44 3.63
CA ASP A 27 1.38 -1.01 3.92
C ASP A 27 1.78 -0.67 5.37
N VAL A 28 1.67 -1.64 6.29
CA VAL A 28 2.13 -1.51 7.68
C VAL A 28 3.65 -1.42 7.78
N ASP A 29 4.39 -2.18 6.97
CA ASP A 29 5.86 -2.12 6.96
C ASP A 29 6.32 -0.75 6.45
N MET A 30 5.59 -0.19 5.49
CA MET A 30 5.83 1.16 4.99
C MET A 30 5.53 2.23 6.05
N VAL A 31 4.46 2.08 6.83
CA VAL A 31 4.19 2.95 7.98
C VAL A 31 5.31 2.85 9.00
N GLN A 32 5.72 1.63 9.38
CA GLN A 32 6.80 1.46 10.35
C GLN A 32 8.11 2.08 9.86
N SER A 33 8.43 1.90 8.58
CA SER A 33 9.62 2.50 7.95
C SER A 33 9.56 4.03 7.94
N ALA A 34 8.39 4.61 7.68
CA ALA A 34 8.21 6.07 7.59
C ALA A 34 8.19 6.77 8.96
N PHE A 35 7.68 6.10 10.01
CA PHE A 35 7.43 6.73 11.32
C PHE A 35 8.29 6.17 12.46
N GLY A 36 9.07 5.12 12.22
CA GLY A 36 9.95 4.49 13.21
C GLY A 36 9.21 3.80 14.37
N LYS A 37 7.89 3.65 14.27
CA LYS A 37 7.02 3.01 15.25
C LYS A 37 6.01 2.13 14.54
N ASP A 38 5.65 1.03 15.18
CA ASP A 38 4.52 0.25 14.70
C ASP A 38 3.22 1.08 14.81
N LYS A 39 2.26 0.73 13.96
CA LYS A 39 1.00 1.47 13.85
C LYS A 39 0.16 1.46 15.12
N LYS A 40 0.20 0.37 15.91
CA LYS A 40 -0.52 0.30 17.20
C LYS A 40 0.09 1.26 18.22
N ALA A 41 1.42 1.42 18.23
CA ALA A 41 2.10 2.40 19.09
C ALA A 41 1.72 3.83 18.72
N LEU A 42 1.64 4.16 17.42
CA LEU A 42 1.15 5.46 16.95
C LEU A 42 -0.30 5.71 17.38
N MET A 43 -1.17 4.70 17.22
CA MET A 43 -2.56 4.78 17.63
C MET A 43 -2.72 4.98 19.14
N SER A 44 -1.96 4.23 19.93
CA SER A 44 -1.95 4.34 21.40
C SER A 44 -1.55 5.74 21.86
N ALA A 45 -0.48 6.29 21.26
CA ALA A 45 0.02 7.62 21.58
C ALA A 45 -0.98 8.74 21.25
N TYR A 46 -1.70 8.61 20.13
CA TYR A 46 -2.62 9.65 19.66
C TYR A 46 -3.99 9.61 20.36
N LEU A 47 -4.54 8.41 20.53
CA LEU A 47 -5.93 8.24 20.96
C LEU A 47 -6.10 8.29 22.48
N GLN A 48 -5.08 7.85 23.25
CA GLN A 48 -5.12 7.77 24.71
C GLN A 48 -6.42 7.10 25.22
N VAL A 49 -6.67 5.88 24.74
CA VAL A 49 -7.91 5.13 25.04
C VAL A 49 -8.09 4.94 26.55
N PRO A 50 -9.28 5.23 27.11
CA PRO A 50 -9.56 4.98 28.52
C PRO A 50 -9.33 3.51 28.88
N ALA A 51 -8.74 3.24 30.05
CA ALA A 51 -8.39 1.88 30.48
C ALA A 51 -9.59 0.91 30.44
N LYS A 52 -10.77 1.39 30.82
CA LYS A 52 -12.03 0.61 30.81
C LYS A 52 -12.47 0.15 29.42
N ASP A 53 -12.10 0.87 28.36
CA ASP A 53 -12.53 0.61 26.98
C ASP A 53 -11.44 -0.09 26.15
N SER A 54 -10.22 -0.18 26.70
CA SER A 54 -9.02 -0.66 26.00
C SER A 54 -9.16 -2.07 25.42
N VAL A 55 -9.67 -3.03 26.21
CA VAL A 55 -9.82 -4.43 25.75
C VAL A 55 -10.80 -4.53 24.57
N ALA A 56 -11.95 -3.85 24.67
CA ALA A 56 -12.96 -3.84 23.61
C ALA A 56 -12.43 -3.13 22.36
N PHE A 57 -11.71 -2.01 22.56
CA PHE A 57 -11.09 -1.25 21.49
C PHE A 57 -10.08 -2.08 20.71
N TRP A 58 -9.08 -2.68 21.36
CA TRP A 58 -8.00 -3.39 20.68
C TRP A 58 -8.50 -4.64 19.94
N LYS A 59 -9.49 -5.34 20.51
CA LYS A 59 -10.14 -6.46 19.82
C LYS A 59 -10.80 -5.99 18.51
N LEU A 60 -11.53 -4.88 18.55
CA LEU A 60 -12.17 -4.32 17.36
C LEU A 60 -11.14 -3.73 16.38
N TYR A 61 -10.05 -3.17 16.88
CA TYR A 61 -8.92 -2.68 16.10
C TYR A 61 -8.25 -3.79 15.30
N ASP A 62 -8.02 -4.95 15.90
CA ASP A 62 -7.40 -6.08 15.21
C ASP A 62 -8.30 -6.65 14.10
N GLU A 63 -9.62 -6.69 14.34
CA GLU A 63 -10.61 -7.06 13.30
C GLU A 63 -10.59 -6.05 12.14
N TYR A 64 -10.58 -4.76 12.44
CA TYR A 64 -10.50 -3.69 11.46
C TYR A 64 -9.20 -3.78 10.64
N GLU A 65 -8.06 -3.91 11.32
CA GLU A 65 -6.74 -3.91 10.69
C GLU A 65 -6.55 -5.11 9.77
N SER A 66 -7.07 -6.28 10.14
CA SER A 66 -7.08 -7.46 9.27
C SER A 66 -7.75 -7.15 7.93
N LYS A 67 -8.95 -6.56 7.95
CA LYS A 67 -9.67 -6.20 6.71
C LYS A 67 -9.00 -5.06 5.95
N ARG A 68 -8.47 -4.08 6.67
CA ARG A 68 -7.77 -2.91 6.12
C ARG A 68 -6.49 -3.33 5.38
N LYS A 69 -5.75 -4.31 5.91
CA LYS A 69 -4.55 -4.88 5.28
C LYS A 69 -4.85 -5.54 3.93
N GLU A 70 -5.96 -6.28 3.82
CA GLU A 70 -6.34 -6.90 2.55
C GLU A 70 -6.61 -5.85 1.45
N LEU A 71 -7.26 -4.73 1.80
CA LEU A 71 -7.40 -3.60 0.89
C LEU A 71 -6.06 -2.92 0.57
N GLY A 72 -5.12 -2.91 1.52
CA GLY A 72 -3.78 -2.38 1.36
C GLY A 72 -2.98 -3.18 0.33
N LYS A 73 -3.01 -4.51 0.45
CA LYS A 73 -2.40 -5.44 -0.51
C LYS A 73 -2.96 -5.24 -1.92
N LYS A 74 -4.30 -5.16 -2.06
CA LYS A 74 -4.96 -4.86 -3.34
C LYS A 74 -4.48 -3.54 -3.93
N ARG A 75 -4.40 -2.47 -3.13
CA ARG A 75 -3.89 -1.17 -3.60
C ARG A 75 -2.44 -1.24 -4.07
N ILE A 76 -1.57 -1.87 -3.29
CA ILE A 76 -0.15 -2.01 -3.64
C ILE A 76 -0.01 -2.77 -4.96
N SER A 77 -0.75 -3.88 -5.13
CA SER A 77 -0.77 -4.64 -6.39
C SER A 77 -1.19 -3.77 -7.57
N LEU A 78 -2.26 -2.96 -7.45
CA LEU A 78 -2.70 -2.06 -8.52
C LEU A 78 -1.63 -1.01 -8.88
N LEU A 79 -0.93 -0.47 -7.88
CA LEU A 79 0.17 0.48 -8.13
C LEU A 79 1.38 -0.19 -8.78
N GLN A 80 1.63 -1.47 -8.48
CA GLN A 80 2.68 -2.26 -9.13
C GLN A 80 2.33 -2.58 -10.58
N ASP A 81 1.09 -2.98 -10.85
CA ASP A 81 0.60 -3.22 -12.21
C ASP A 81 0.72 -1.94 -13.05
N TYR A 82 0.37 -0.79 -12.46
CA TYR A 82 0.59 0.51 -13.07
C TYR A 82 2.07 0.78 -13.36
N ALA A 83 2.94 0.65 -12.36
CA ALA A 83 4.38 0.91 -12.50
C ALA A 83 5.07 0.01 -13.54
N ALA A 84 4.56 -1.21 -13.74
CA ALA A 84 5.09 -2.13 -14.74
C ALA A 84 4.70 -1.76 -16.18
N GLN A 85 3.60 -1.04 -16.38
CA GLN A 85 2.96 -0.87 -17.69
C GLN A 85 2.74 0.59 -18.12
N TYR A 86 2.94 1.59 -17.24
CA TYR A 86 2.52 2.98 -17.46
C TYR A 86 2.97 3.63 -18.78
N ASN A 87 4.08 3.16 -19.38
CA ASN A 87 4.56 3.66 -20.68
C ASN A 87 3.79 3.09 -21.89
N ASN A 88 3.16 1.92 -21.76
CA ASN A 88 2.59 1.15 -22.87
C ASN A 88 1.18 0.61 -22.57
N LEU A 89 0.38 1.34 -21.77
CA LEU A 89 -1.00 0.95 -21.50
C LEU A 89 -1.88 1.06 -22.75
N SER A 90 -2.58 -0.02 -23.10
CA SER A 90 -3.72 0.07 -24.00
C SER A 90 -4.88 0.82 -23.33
N SER A 91 -5.82 1.34 -24.14
CA SER A 91 -7.03 2.00 -23.62
C SER A 91 -7.84 1.10 -22.66
N GLN A 92 -7.92 -0.20 -22.99
CA GLN A 92 -8.61 -1.18 -22.16
C GLN A 92 -7.92 -1.42 -20.82
N GLU A 93 -6.59 -1.56 -20.80
CA GLU A 93 -5.80 -1.74 -19.57
C GLU A 93 -5.86 -0.51 -18.68
N ALA A 94 -5.71 0.69 -19.26
CA ALA A 94 -5.84 1.95 -18.54
C ALA A 94 -7.22 2.08 -17.87
N THR A 95 -8.29 1.73 -18.60
CA THR A 95 -9.66 1.76 -18.09
C THR A 95 -9.83 0.79 -16.92
N LYS A 96 -9.41 -0.48 -17.11
CA LYS A 96 -9.51 -1.52 -16.08
C LYS A 96 -8.74 -1.14 -14.81
N LEU A 97 -7.54 -0.59 -14.95
CA LEU A 97 -6.71 -0.16 -13.83
C LEU A 97 -7.35 1.00 -13.05
N ALA A 98 -7.90 1.99 -13.76
CA ALA A 98 -8.63 3.10 -13.15
C ALA A 98 -9.86 2.61 -12.38
N GLU A 99 -10.72 1.81 -13.01
CA GLU A 99 -11.91 1.24 -12.38
C GLU A 99 -11.58 0.39 -11.15
N SER A 100 -10.53 -0.44 -11.24
CA SER A 100 -10.06 -1.26 -10.11
C SER A 100 -9.54 -0.40 -8.95
N SER A 101 -8.87 0.70 -9.26
CA SER A 101 -8.40 1.68 -8.27
C SER A 101 -9.57 2.39 -7.59
N PHE A 102 -10.58 2.81 -8.36
CA PHE A 102 -11.80 3.42 -7.82
C PHE A 102 -12.60 2.45 -6.95
N SER A 103 -12.74 1.19 -7.38
CA SER A 103 -13.37 0.14 -6.58
C SER A 103 -12.65 -0.02 -5.23
N ASN A 104 -11.32 -0.10 -5.24
CA ASN A 104 -10.54 -0.24 -4.01
C ASN A 104 -10.70 0.99 -3.07
N ASP A 105 -10.75 2.21 -3.61
CA ASP A 105 -11.02 3.41 -2.83
C ASP A 105 -12.45 3.43 -2.25
N GLY A 106 -13.42 2.89 -3.00
CA GLY A 106 -14.79 2.63 -2.52
C GLY A 106 -14.86 1.59 -1.39
N ASP A 107 -14.09 0.52 -1.50
CA ASP A 107 -13.97 -0.53 -0.47
C ASP A 107 -13.43 0.06 0.85
N TYR A 108 -12.40 0.90 0.78
CA TYR A 108 -11.88 1.62 1.95
C TYR A 108 -12.92 2.54 2.58
N THR A 109 -13.63 3.32 1.77
CA THR A 109 -14.69 4.21 2.28
C THR A 109 -15.79 3.43 3.00
N SER A 110 -16.16 2.28 2.45
CA SER A 110 -17.15 1.38 3.04
C SER A 110 -16.67 0.77 4.36
N LEU A 111 -15.39 0.35 4.41
CA LEU A 111 -14.75 -0.13 5.62
C LEU A 111 -14.77 0.94 6.72
N TYR A 112 -14.39 2.18 6.39
CA TYR A 112 -14.35 3.30 7.33
C TYR A 112 -15.73 3.63 7.88
N LYS A 113 -16.76 3.70 7.04
CA LYS A 113 -18.14 3.93 7.50
C LYS A 113 -18.61 2.84 8.47
N SER A 114 -18.34 1.58 8.14
CA SER A 114 -18.75 0.44 8.97
C SER A 114 -18.07 0.45 10.34
N TYR A 115 -16.74 0.60 10.36
CA TYR A 115 -15.99 0.56 11.62
C TYR A 115 -16.09 1.87 12.40
N PHE A 116 -16.30 3.02 11.78
CA PHE A 116 -16.62 4.26 12.50
C PHE A 116 -17.85 4.09 13.38
N LYS A 117 -18.91 3.45 12.89
CA LYS A 117 -20.11 3.15 13.68
C LYS A 117 -19.78 2.23 14.87
N LYS A 118 -19.00 1.17 14.63
CA LYS A 118 -18.59 0.22 15.69
C LYS A 118 -17.72 0.89 16.76
N PHE A 119 -16.68 1.63 16.35
CA PHE A 119 -15.79 2.35 17.27
C PHE A 119 -16.50 3.48 18.01
N SER A 120 -17.45 4.16 17.39
CA SER A 120 -18.26 5.18 18.07
C SER A 120 -19.06 4.58 19.23
N GLY A 121 -19.52 3.33 19.11
CA GLY A 121 -20.18 2.61 20.20
C GLY A 121 -19.25 2.23 21.36
N VAL A 122 -17.95 2.10 21.12
CA VAL A 122 -16.94 1.75 22.14
C VAL A 122 -16.30 2.98 22.77
N LEU A 123 -15.98 3.99 21.96
CA LEU A 123 -15.15 5.14 22.36
C LEU A 123 -15.89 6.47 22.42
N GLY A 124 -17.13 6.53 21.92
CA GLY A 124 -17.81 7.77 21.58
C GLY A 124 -17.33 8.37 20.24
N GLY A 125 -18.15 9.25 19.67
CA GLY A 125 -17.94 9.77 18.31
C GLY A 125 -16.64 10.55 18.11
N VAL A 126 -16.21 11.36 19.10
CA VAL A 126 -14.99 12.17 18.99
C VAL A 126 -13.74 11.28 18.92
N ASN A 127 -13.63 10.30 19.81
CA ASN A 127 -12.47 9.40 19.83
C ASN A 127 -12.46 8.47 18.61
N ALA A 128 -13.62 7.99 18.17
CA ALA A 128 -13.72 7.26 16.91
C ALA A 128 -13.25 8.11 15.71
N ALA A 129 -13.63 9.40 15.66
CA ALA A 129 -13.18 10.30 14.60
C ALA A 129 -11.66 10.55 14.65
N LYS A 130 -11.07 10.74 15.84
CA LYS A 130 -9.61 10.85 16.02
C LYS A 130 -8.89 9.60 15.50
N MET A 131 -9.37 8.42 15.88
CA MET A 131 -8.81 7.15 15.39
C MET A 131 -8.77 7.13 13.85
N PHE A 132 -9.90 7.41 13.18
CA PHE A 132 -9.94 7.40 11.71
C PHE A 132 -9.14 8.51 11.06
N GLN A 133 -9.00 9.67 11.70
CA GLN A 133 -8.13 10.73 11.22
C GLN A 133 -6.67 10.26 11.12
N LEU A 134 -6.17 9.56 12.15
CA LEU A 134 -4.82 8.99 12.12
C LEU A 134 -4.70 7.88 11.08
N GLU A 135 -5.70 7.00 10.98
CA GLU A 135 -5.73 5.93 9.98
C GLU A 135 -5.62 6.46 8.54
N VAL A 136 -6.44 7.44 8.20
CA VAL A 136 -6.43 8.09 6.87
C VAL A 136 -5.10 8.81 6.63
N TYR A 137 -4.57 9.49 7.64
CA TYR A 137 -3.26 10.16 7.53
C TYR A 137 -2.14 9.16 7.18
N LEU A 138 -2.00 8.08 7.95
CA LEU A 138 -0.94 7.09 7.75
C LEU A 138 -1.05 6.42 6.37
N GLN A 139 -2.28 6.09 5.97
CA GLN A 139 -2.55 5.49 4.68
C GLN A 139 -2.24 6.46 3.52
N THR A 140 -2.61 7.74 3.67
CA THR A 140 -2.34 8.76 2.65
C THR A 140 -0.85 8.99 2.47
N ARG A 141 -0.09 9.05 3.58
CA ARG A 141 1.37 9.18 3.54
C ARG A 141 2.02 7.98 2.84
N THR A 142 1.54 6.77 3.13
CA THR A 142 2.03 5.54 2.48
C THR A 142 1.74 5.55 0.98
N ARG A 143 0.50 5.89 0.59
CA ARG A 143 0.10 5.98 -0.82
C ARG A 143 0.93 7.02 -1.56
N LEU A 144 1.12 8.19 -0.97
CA LEU A 144 1.90 9.28 -1.56
C LEU A 144 3.35 8.85 -1.80
N ALA A 145 3.99 8.20 -0.82
CA ALA A 145 5.36 7.73 -0.96
C ALA A 145 5.55 6.75 -2.13
N ILE A 146 4.54 5.92 -2.45
CA ILE A 146 4.58 5.06 -3.63
C ILE A 146 4.41 5.88 -4.90
N MET A 147 3.38 6.74 -4.95
CA MET A 147 3.02 7.51 -6.14
C MET A 147 4.11 8.50 -6.57
N GLU A 148 4.85 9.08 -5.62
CA GLU A 148 5.99 9.97 -5.92
C GLU A 148 7.12 9.28 -6.69
N ASN A 149 7.15 7.94 -6.73
CA ASN A 149 8.16 7.16 -7.43
C ASN A 149 7.67 6.58 -8.77
N ILE A 150 6.45 6.91 -9.20
CA ILE A 150 5.87 6.37 -10.44
C ILE A 150 5.43 7.54 -11.34
N PRO A 151 5.92 7.65 -12.59
CA PRO A 151 5.51 8.72 -13.50
C PRO A 151 4.02 8.68 -13.82
N PHE A 152 3.47 9.82 -14.24
CA PHE A 152 2.12 9.88 -14.80
C PHE A 152 2.08 9.32 -16.23
N ILE A 153 0.89 8.88 -16.66
CA ILE A 153 0.66 8.41 -18.03
C ILE A 153 1.04 9.53 -19.01
N GLY A 154 2.01 9.25 -19.90
CA GLY A 154 2.48 10.19 -20.91
C GLY A 154 3.51 11.23 -20.44
N GLU A 155 3.92 11.20 -19.16
CA GLU A 155 4.89 12.17 -18.63
C GLU A 155 6.27 12.03 -19.29
N LEU A 156 6.80 10.81 -19.40
CA LEU A 156 8.11 10.57 -20.01
C LEU A 156 8.15 10.89 -21.52
N ASN A 157 7.04 10.65 -22.22
CA ASN A 157 6.89 11.01 -23.63
C ASN A 157 6.94 12.53 -23.86
N SER A 158 6.53 13.30 -22.86
CA SER A 158 6.54 14.77 -22.90
C SER A 158 7.92 15.35 -22.63
N GLN A 159 8.72 14.70 -21.76
CA GLN A 159 10.08 15.14 -21.44
C GLN A 159 11.09 14.86 -22.57
N GLN A 160 10.89 13.80 -23.37
CA GLN A 160 11.74 13.51 -24.52
C GLN A 160 11.61 14.50 -25.69
N LYS A 161 10.51 15.28 -25.75
CA LYS A 161 10.29 16.30 -26.79
C LYS A 161 10.91 17.66 -26.49
N ALA A 162 11.55 17.84 -25.33
CA ALA A 162 12.22 19.09 -24.97
C ALA A 162 13.75 19.00 -25.11
N PRO A 163 14.26 19.06 -26.36
CA PRO A 163 15.50 19.79 -26.60
C PRO A 163 15.32 20.69 -27.82
N ASN A 164 15.25 22.02 -27.59
CA ASN A 164 15.16 23.09 -28.58
C ASN A 164 13.75 23.37 -29.15
N GLN A 165 13.00 24.22 -28.44
CA GLN A 165 12.21 25.28 -29.08
C GLN A 165 12.77 26.62 -28.61
#